data_AF-A6KU77-F1
#
_entry.id   AF-A6KU77-F1
#
_cell.length_a   1.000
_cell.length_b   1.000
_cell.length_c   1.000
_cell.angle_alpha   90.00
_cell.angle_beta   90.00
_cell.angle_gamma   90.00
#
_symmetry.space_group_name_H-M   'P 1'
#
loop_
_entity.id
_entity.type
_entity.pdbx_description
1 polymer ?
#
loop_
_entity_poly.entity_id
_entity_poly.type
_entity_poly.pdbx_seq_one_letter_code
_entity_poly.pdbx_strand_id
1 'polypeptide(L)'
;MIENVTKGFGIAFSNGNRWKEIRRFTIMTLRNLGMGKRNIEDRVQEEAQRLVEELRKTKGSPCDPSFILNCAPCNVICSITFQNHFDYKDKEILTFMEKVNENVKIMSSPRMQVCNSFPSLIDYFPGTHHKIAKNINYMKSYLLKKIEEHQESLDVTNPRDFVEYYLIKQKQANHIEQSEYSHENLACSIMDLIGAGTETMSSTLRYALLLLMKYPHVPGKYTVTSLTSVLHDSKEFPNPEMFDPGHFLDENRNFKKSDYFMPFSAGNR
;
A
#
# COMPACT_ATOMS: atom_id res chain seq x y z
N MET A 1 9.86 15.24 9.38
CA MET A 1 8.95 14.78 10.44
C MET A 1 8.77 13.26 10.45
N ILE A 2 8.19 12.64 9.41
CA ILE A 2 7.99 11.18 9.34
C ILE A 2 9.33 10.44 9.47
N GLU A 3 10.37 10.93 8.80
CA GLU A 3 11.74 10.42 8.93
C GLU A 3 12.24 10.45 10.39
N ASN A 4 11.93 11.50 11.17
CA ASN A 4 12.32 11.58 12.58
C ASN A 4 11.58 10.55 13.43
N VAL A 5 10.29 10.33 13.19
CA VAL A 5 9.48 9.36 13.94
C VAL A 5 9.90 7.92 13.62
N THR A 6 10.25 7.66 12.35
CA THR A 6 10.68 6.34 11.86
C THR A 6 12.19 6.12 11.97
N LYS A 7 12.97 7.12 12.42
CA LYS A 7 14.45 7.10 12.42
C LYS A 7 15.06 6.87 11.02
N GLY A 8 14.33 7.24 9.97
CA GLY A 8 14.68 6.97 8.56
C GLY A 8 14.67 5.50 8.17
N PHE A 9 13.96 4.65 8.93
CA PHE A 9 13.72 3.25 8.61
C PHE A 9 12.56 3.07 7.62
N GLY A 10 12.44 1.87 7.07
CA GLY A 10 11.49 1.53 6.02
C GLY A 10 12.05 1.75 4.62
N ILE A 11 11.15 1.98 3.67
CA ILE A 11 11.41 2.09 2.23
C ILE A 11 10.91 3.42 1.69
N ALA A 12 9.70 3.84 2.08
CA ALA A 12 9.01 4.99 1.47
C ALA A 12 9.68 6.32 1.81
N PHE A 13 10.15 6.46 3.05
CA PHE A 13 10.78 7.69 3.57
C PHE A 13 12.26 7.51 3.91
N SER A 14 12.86 6.40 3.51
CA SER A 14 14.28 6.11 3.76
C SER A 14 15.17 6.70 2.66
N ASN A 15 16.43 6.98 2.99
CA ASN A 15 17.42 7.55 2.08
C ASN A 15 18.78 6.82 2.17
N GLY A 16 19.69 7.15 1.25
CA GLY A 16 21.08 6.67 1.30
C GLY A 16 21.24 5.18 0.99
N ASN A 17 22.27 4.56 1.58
CA ASN A 17 22.59 3.14 1.38
C ASN A 17 21.52 2.22 1.98
N ARG A 18 20.99 2.57 3.16
CA ARG A 18 19.85 1.89 3.79
C ARG A 18 18.69 1.68 2.83
N TRP A 19 18.23 2.77 2.20
CA TRP A 19 17.13 2.69 1.24
C TRP A 19 17.45 1.75 0.08
N LYS A 20 18.65 1.85 -0.51
CA LYS A 20 19.06 1.00 -1.63
C LYS A 20 19.04 -0.49 -1.25
N GLU A 21 19.57 -0.83 -0.08
CA GLU A 21 19.64 -2.21 0.40
C GLU A 21 18.26 -2.76 0.72
N ILE A 22 17.48 -2.05 1.54
CA ILE A 22 16.16 -2.51 1.98
C ILE A 22 15.18 -2.55 0.80
N ARG A 23 15.22 -1.58 -0.12
CA ARG A 23 14.42 -1.62 -1.37
C ARG A 23 14.81 -2.81 -2.24
N ARG A 24 16.11 -3.05 -2.47
CA ARG A 24 16.58 -4.17 -3.29
C ARG A 24 16.16 -5.51 -2.70
N PHE A 25 16.35 -5.68 -1.39
CA PHE A 25 15.88 -6.86 -0.66
C PHE A 25 14.37 -7.02 -0.83
N THR A 26 13.60 -5.96 -0.60
CA THR A 26 12.14 -6.01 -0.64
C THR A 26 11.62 -6.42 -2.02
N ILE A 27 12.10 -5.78 -3.08
CA ILE A 27 11.69 -6.11 -4.47
C ILE A 27 12.02 -7.56 -4.82
N MET A 28 13.21 -8.03 -4.43
CA MET A 28 13.61 -9.42 -4.68
C MET A 28 12.72 -10.41 -3.93
N THR A 29 12.44 -10.14 -2.65
CA THR A 29 11.59 -10.99 -1.81
C THR A 29 10.15 -11.02 -2.31
N LEU A 30 9.55 -9.88 -2.67
CA LEU A 30 8.21 -9.83 -3.23
C LEU A 30 8.09 -10.64 -4.53
N ARG A 31 9.09 -10.59 -5.42
CA ARG A 31 9.14 -11.40 -6.64
C ARG A 31 9.27 -12.91 -6.35
N ASN A 32 9.99 -13.27 -5.30
CA ASN A 32 10.11 -14.67 -4.85
C ASN A 32 8.79 -15.19 -4.27
N LEU A 33 8.11 -14.38 -3.47
CA LEU A 33 6.79 -14.67 -2.89
C LEU A 33 5.65 -14.65 -3.93
N GLY A 34 5.95 -14.40 -5.20
CA GLY A 34 5.02 -14.55 -6.30
C GLY A 34 4.42 -13.25 -6.82
N MET A 35 4.85 -12.07 -6.34
CA MET A 35 4.43 -10.80 -6.92
C MET A 35 4.90 -10.72 -8.38
N GLY A 36 3.93 -10.60 -9.31
CA GLY A 36 4.16 -10.69 -10.76
C GLY A 36 4.20 -12.11 -11.33
N LYS A 37 3.76 -13.13 -10.58
CA LYS A 37 3.63 -14.54 -11.00
C LYS A 37 2.23 -15.09 -10.63
N ARG A 38 1.87 -16.29 -11.10
CA ARG A 38 0.56 -16.92 -10.82
C ARG A 38 0.23 -17.04 -9.31
N ASN A 39 1.21 -17.24 -8.44
CA ASN A 39 0.94 -17.41 -7.00
C ASN A 39 0.28 -16.18 -6.32
N ILE A 40 0.51 -14.95 -6.81
CA ILE A 40 -0.21 -13.78 -6.27
C ILE A 40 -1.61 -13.66 -6.88
N GLU A 41 -1.81 -14.17 -8.09
CA GLU A 41 -3.12 -14.19 -8.74
C GLU A 41 -4.10 -15.03 -7.92
N ASP A 42 -3.69 -16.21 -7.44
CA ASP A 42 -4.51 -17.07 -6.59
C ASP A 42 -4.95 -16.33 -5.30
N ARG A 43 -4.02 -15.61 -4.66
CA ARG A 43 -4.31 -14.81 -3.45
C ARG A 43 -5.28 -13.67 -3.73
N VAL A 44 -5.12 -12.99 -4.87
CA VAL A 44 -6.04 -11.92 -5.31
C VAL A 44 -7.41 -12.48 -5.64
N GLN A 45 -7.49 -13.64 -6.30
CA GLN A 45 -8.75 -14.30 -6.63
C GLN A 45 -9.49 -14.76 -5.37
N GLU A 46 -8.78 -15.36 -4.41
CA GLU A 46 -9.36 -15.76 -3.12
C GLU A 46 -9.94 -14.55 -2.38
N GLU A 47 -9.19 -13.44 -2.32
CA GLU A 47 -9.67 -12.24 -1.67
C GLU A 47 -10.82 -11.55 -2.42
N ALA A 48 -10.81 -11.60 -3.75
CA ALA A 48 -11.92 -11.11 -4.57
C ALA A 48 -13.22 -11.90 -4.30
N GLN A 49 -13.13 -13.21 -4.10
CA GLN A 49 -14.29 -14.03 -3.73
C GLN A 49 -14.86 -13.62 -2.37
N ARG A 50 -14.01 -13.39 -1.36
CA ARG A 50 -14.42 -12.90 -0.04
C ARG A 50 -15.05 -11.51 -0.12
N LEU A 51 -14.44 -10.61 -0.88
CA LEU A 51 -14.98 -9.28 -1.13
C LEU A 51 -16.40 -9.33 -1.72
N VAL A 52 -16.61 -10.18 -2.73
CA VAL A 52 -17.94 -10.38 -3.33
C VAL A 52 -18.92 -10.93 -2.31
N GLU A 53 -18.49 -11.87 -1.46
CA GLU A 53 -19.35 -12.45 -0.43
C GLU A 53 -19.76 -11.41 0.64
N GLU A 54 -18.83 -10.57 1.10
CA GLU A 54 -19.17 -9.45 2.00
C GLU A 54 -20.14 -8.46 1.35
N LEU A 55 -19.95 -8.12 0.07
CA LEU A 55 -20.85 -7.23 -0.66
C LEU A 55 -22.25 -7.86 -0.82
N ARG A 56 -22.37 -9.17 -1.02
CA ARG A 56 -23.67 -9.87 -1.10
C ARG A 56 -24.48 -9.78 0.19
N LYS A 57 -23.83 -9.70 1.36
CA LYS A 57 -24.53 -9.56 2.65
C LYS A 57 -25.36 -8.28 2.75
N THR A 58 -25.04 -7.27 1.95
CA THR A 58 -25.84 -6.03 1.86
C THR A 58 -27.21 -6.26 1.23
N LYS A 59 -27.42 -7.38 0.52
CA LYS A 59 -28.67 -7.72 -0.19
C LYS A 59 -29.16 -6.60 -1.12
N GLY A 60 -28.22 -5.84 -1.71
CA GLY A 60 -28.53 -4.72 -2.59
C GLY A 60 -29.01 -3.45 -1.89
N SER A 61 -28.98 -3.41 -0.55
CA SER A 61 -29.22 -2.17 0.19
C SER A 61 -28.09 -1.15 -0.03
N PRO A 62 -28.39 0.15 -0.07
CA PRO A 62 -27.35 1.18 -0.13
C PRO A 62 -26.38 1.04 1.04
N CYS A 63 -25.08 1.02 0.75
CA CYS A 63 -24.01 0.91 1.74
C CYS A 63 -22.82 1.79 1.36
N ASP A 64 -22.04 2.21 2.36
CA ASP A 64 -20.70 2.77 2.13
C ASP A 64 -19.68 1.63 1.95
N PRO A 65 -19.11 1.42 0.75
CA PRO A 65 -18.18 0.32 0.52
C PRO A 65 -16.76 0.65 1.00
N SER A 66 -16.50 1.84 1.56
CA SER A 66 -15.14 2.33 1.85
C SER A 66 -14.33 1.38 2.72
N PHE A 67 -14.96 0.81 3.73
CA PHE A 67 -14.33 -0.14 4.63
C PHE A 67 -14.03 -1.48 3.94
N ILE A 68 -15.04 -2.06 3.29
CA ILE A 68 -14.95 -3.37 2.62
C ILE A 68 -13.89 -3.34 1.50
N LEU A 69 -13.81 -2.25 0.75
CA LEU A 69 -12.81 -2.04 -0.30
C LEU A 69 -11.40 -1.74 0.23
N ASN A 70 -11.27 -1.35 1.50
CA ASN A 70 -9.98 -1.20 2.17
C ASN A 70 -9.45 -2.56 2.66
N CYS A 71 -10.33 -3.43 3.16
CA CYS A 71 -9.97 -4.76 3.64
C CYS A 71 -9.34 -5.66 2.55
N ALA A 72 -9.89 -5.68 1.33
CA ALA A 72 -9.40 -6.61 0.31
C ALA A 72 -7.92 -6.37 -0.09
N PRO A 73 -7.49 -5.16 -0.50
CA PRO A 73 -6.07 -4.89 -0.76
C PRO A 73 -5.19 -5.12 0.48
N CYS A 74 -5.70 -4.79 1.69
CA CYS A 74 -5.00 -5.04 2.95
C CYS A 74 -4.71 -6.52 3.15
N ASN A 75 -5.71 -7.38 2.96
CA ASN A 75 -5.56 -8.82 3.13
C ASN A 75 -4.62 -9.43 2.09
N VAL A 76 -4.63 -8.93 0.84
CA VAL A 76 -3.66 -9.38 -0.17
C VAL A 76 -2.24 -9.08 0.30
N ILE A 77 -1.93 -7.85 0.74
CA ILE A 77 -0.57 -7.53 1.20
C ILE A 77 -0.22 -8.23 2.50
N CYS A 78 -1.16 -8.34 3.44
CA CYS A 78 -1.00 -9.07 4.70
C CYS A 78 -0.69 -10.56 4.48
N SER A 79 -1.30 -11.19 3.49
CA SER A 79 -1.00 -12.57 3.13
C SER A 79 0.48 -12.71 2.70
N ILE A 80 1.04 -11.70 2.05
CA ILE A 80 2.43 -11.70 1.56
C ILE A 80 3.38 -11.38 2.72
N THR A 81 2.98 -10.52 3.65
CA THR A 81 3.85 -10.09 4.75
C THR A 81 3.87 -11.05 5.93
N PHE A 82 2.76 -11.73 6.25
CA PHE A 82 2.60 -12.57 7.46
C PHE A 82 2.06 -13.98 7.20
N GLN A 83 1.84 -14.35 5.92
CA GLN A 83 1.10 -15.56 5.56
C GLN A 83 -0.28 -15.67 6.25
N ASN A 84 -0.84 -14.54 6.71
CA ASN A 84 -2.07 -14.52 7.49
C ASN A 84 -3.18 -13.80 6.72
N HIS A 85 -4.39 -14.29 6.88
CA HIS A 85 -5.61 -13.63 6.43
C HIS A 85 -6.38 -13.19 7.66
N PHE A 86 -6.75 -11.91 7.70
CA PHE A 86 -7.48 -11.39 8.84
C PHE A 86 -8.98 -11.37 8.52
N ASP A 87 -9.77 -11.78 9.51
CA ASP A 87 -11.22 -11.61 9.44
C ASP A 87 -11.53 -10.10 9.35
N TYR A 88 -12.52 -9.75 8.53
CA TYR A 88 -12.99 -8.37 8.35
C TYR A 88 -13.53 -7.75 9.65
N LYS A 89 -13.67 -8.54 10.73
CA LYS A 89 -14.10 -8.14 12.07
C LYS A 89 -12.98 -8.17 13.12
N ASP A 90 -11.75 -8.53 12.75
CA ASP A 90 -10.63 -8.57 13.68
C ASP A 90 -10.27 -7.16 14.18
N LYS A 91 -10.56 -6.89 15.46
CA LYS A 91 -10.42 -5.55 16.05
C LYS A 91 -8.98 -5.02 16.01
N GLU A 92 -7.96 -5.87 16.07
CA GLU A 92 -6.57 -5.41 16.11
C GLU A 92 -6.14 -4.86 14.75
N ILE A 93 -6.36 -5.62 13.67
CA ILE A 93 -6.05 -5.12 12.33
C ILE A 93 -6.96 -3.96 11.92
N LEU A 94 -8.22 -3.95 12.33
CA LEU A 94 -9.10 -2.83 12.04
C LEU A 94 -8.62 -1.54 12.70
N THR A 95 -8.11 -1.64 13.94
CA THR A 95 -7.49 -0.50 14.62
C THR A 95 -6.21 -0.09 13.91
N PHE A 96 -5.38 -1.03 13.46
CA PHE A 96 -4.19 -0.74 12.66
C PHE A 96 -4.56 0.04 11.38
N MET A 97 -5.55 -0.44 10.63
CA MET A 97 -6.00 0.16 9.37
C MET A 97 -6.66 1.54 9.56
N GLU A 98 -7.42 1.72 10.64
CA GLU A 98 -7.96 3.03 11.00
C GLU A 98 -6.82 4.05 11.19
N LYS A 99 -5.72 3.64 11.83
CA LYS A 99 -4.55 4.51 12.09
C LYS A 99 -3.77 4.81 10.81
N VAL A 100 -3.67 3.84 9.88
CA VAL A 100 -3.13 4.07 8.52
C VAL A 100 -3.97 5.14 7.80
N ASN A 101 -5.28 4.96 7.75
CA ASN A 101 -6.20 5.89 7.07
C ASN A 101 -6.18 7.29 7.71
N GLU A 102 -6.12 7.36 9.04
CA GLU A 102 -6.00 8.62 9.78
C GLU A 102 -4.69 9.33 9.44
N ASN A 103 -3.57 8.60 9.35
CA ASN A 103 -2.29 9.17 8.96
C ASN A 103 -2.32 9.73 7.53
N VAL A 104 -2.90 9.00 6.57
CA VAL A 104 -3.04 9.48 5.18
C VAL A 104 -3.86 10.77 5.12
N LYS A 105 -4.97 10.84 5.85
CA LYS A 105 -5.81 12.05 5.94
C LYS A 105 -5.05 13.23 6.52
N ILE A 106 -4.29 13.00 7.60
CA ILE A 106 -3.46 14.06 8.20
C ILE A 106 -2.36 14.49 7.22
N MET A 107 -1.70 13.54 6.56
CA MET A 107 -0.64 13.82 5.57
C MET A 107 -1.13 14.63 4.38
N SER A 108 -2.37 14.39 3.94
CA SER A 108 -2.99 15.08 2.82
C SER A 108 -3.56 16.45 3.20
N SER A 109 -3.61 16.79 4.50
CA SER A 109 -4.23 18.03 4.97
C SER A 109 -3.44 19.28 4.54
N PRO A 110 -4.11 20.42 4.25
CA PRO A 110 -3.43 21.67 3.91
C PRO A 110 -2.40 22.10 4.96
N ARG A 111 -2.70 21.87 6.24
CA ARG A 111 -1.79 22.16 7.35
C ARG A 111 -0.49 21.36 7.26
N MET A 112 -0.57 20.08 6.92
CA MET A 112 0.62 19.25 6.77
C MET A 112 1.42 19.64 5.53
N GLN A 113 0.77 20.04 4.43
CA GLN A 113 1.46 20.56 3.25
C GLN A 113 2.31 21.80 3.60
N VAL A 114 1.75 22.73 4.39
CA VAL A 114 2.51 23.90 4.89
C VAL A 114 3.69 23.48 5.78
N CYS A 115 3.49 22.53 6.70
CA CYS A 115 4.56 22.05 7.57
C CYS A 115 5.68 21.33 6.78
N ASN A 116 5.34 20.63 5.69
CA ASN A 116 6.33 19.99 4.82
C ASN A 116 7.14 21.01 4.03
N SER A 117 6.51 22.08 3.53
CA SER A 117 7.21 23.16 2.83
C SER A 117 8.07 24.02 3.76
N PHE A 118 7.68 24.15 5.03
CA PHE A 118 8.40 24.93 6.04
C PHE A 118 8.58 24.11 7.33
N PRO A 119 9.56 23.18 7.36
CA PRO A 119 9.75 22.27 8.49
C PRO A 119 9.94 22.97 9.84
N SER A 120 10.55 24.16 9.86
CA SER A 120 10.74 24.95 11.08
C SER A 120 9.43 25.36 11.75
N LEU A 121 8.30 25.38 11.02
CA LEU A 121 7.00 25.72 11.57
C LEU A 121 6.35 24.57 12.35
N ILE A 122 6.87 23.35 12.22
CA ILE A 122 6.23 22.15 12.76
C ILE A 122 6.11 22.20 14.29
N ASP A 123 7.13 22.75 14.94
CA ASP A 123 7.23 22.85 16.40
C ASP A 123 6.25 23.89 16.98
N TYR A 124 5.74 24.80 16.16
CA TYR A 124 4.81 25.85 16.56
C TYR A 124 3.34 25.44 16.44
N PHE A 125 3.04 24.30 15.81
CA PHE A 125 1.69 23.89 15.47
C PHE A 125 1.23 22.67 16.30
N PRO A 126 0.46 22.86 17.38
CA PRO A 126 0.02 21.74 18.21
C PRO A 126 -0.90 20.76 17.45
N GLY A 127 -0.76 19.46 17.75
CA GLY A 127 -1.79 18.44 17.51
C GLY A 127 -1.51 17.40 16.41
N THR A 128 -1.35 17.81 15.15
CA THR A 128 -1.38 16.86 14.02
C THR A 128 -0.15 15.97 13.94
N HIS A 129 1.04 16.53 14.19
CA HIS A 129 2.29 15.77 14.13
C HIS A 129 2.44 14.79 15.31
N HIS A 130 1.97 15.18 16.50
CA HIS A 130 1.90 14.30 17.67
C HIS A 130 0.98 13.10 17.44
N LYS A 131 -0.14 13.33 16.76
CA LYS A 131 -1.09 12.27 16.43
C LYS A 131 -0.49 11.23 15.46
N ILE A 132 0.18 11.68 14.40
CA ILE A 132 0.93 10.78 13.50
C ILE A 132 1.98 9.99 14.29
N ALA A 133 2.75 10.64 15.16
CA ALA A 133 3.76 9.96 15.97
C ALA A 133 3.13 8.89 16.87
N LYS A 134 2.01 9.19 17.53
CA LYS A 134 1.26 8.23 18.35
C LYS A 134 0.76 7.05 17.51
N ASN A 135 0.23 7.32 16.32
CA ASN A 135 -0.27 6.30 15.40
C ASN A 135 0.87 5.40 14.90
N ILE A 136 2.00 5.98 14.48
CA ILE A 136 3.19 5.22 14.04
C ILE A 136 3.73 4.36 15.19
N ASN A 137 3.81 4.89 16.41
CA ASN A 137 4.27 4.11 17.56
C ASN A 137 3.33 2.94 17.87
N TYR A 138 2.01 3.14 17.81
CA TYR A 138 1.04 2.06 17.98
C TYR A 138 1.21 0.97 16.91
N MET A 139 1.27 1.37 15.63
CA MET A 139 1.47 0.44 14.51
C MET A 139 2.79 -0.31 14.63
N LYS A 140 3.89 0.38 14.99
CA LYS A 140 5.20 -0.25 15.21
C LYS A 140 5.13 -1.28 16.33
N SER A 141 4.51 -0.96 17.47
CA SER A 141 4.37 -1.90 18.58
C SER A 141 3.54 -3.14 18.21
N TYR A 142 2.46 -2.97 17.44
CA TYR A 142 1.68 -4.09 16.91
C TYR A 142 2.54 -4.99 16.01
N LEU A 143 3.29 -4.39 15.08
CA LEU A 143 4.14 -5.13 14.14
C LEU A 143 5.31 -5.83 14.82
N LEU A 144 5.93 -5.22 15.83
CA LEU A 144 7.02 -5.83 16.59
C LEU A 144 6.56 -7.13 17.27
N LYS A 145 5.36 -7.15 17.87
CA LYS A 145 4.79 -8.38 18.44
C LYS A 145 4.60 -9.47 17.37
N LYS A 146 4.09 -9.10 16.19
CA LYS A 146 3.94 -10.05 15.07
C LYS A 146 5.28 -10.58 14.57
N ILE A 147 6.31 -9.75 14.54
CA ILE A 147 7.67 -10.17 14.16
C ILE A 147 8.23 -11.16 15.20
N GLU A 148 7.99 -10.93 16.49
CA GLU A 148 8.40 -11.85 17.56
C GLU A 148 7.72 -13.23 17.42
N GLU A 149 6.40 -13.27 17.16
CA GLU A 149 5.66 -14.52 16.87
C GLU A 149 6.26 -15.31 15.69
N HIS A 150 6.68 -14.62 14.62
CA HIS A 150 7.32 -15.26 13.45
C HIS A 150 8.75 -15.70 13.77
N GLN A 151 9.47 -14.98 14.64
CA GLN A 151 10.81 -15.36 15.04
C GLN A 151 10.82 -16.65 15.87
N GLU A 152 9.81 -16.86 16.72
CA GLU A 152 9.68 -18.08 17.54
C GLU A 152 9.39 -19.33 16.69
N SER A 153 8.68 -19.18 15.58
CA SER A 153 8.27 -20.28 14.69
C SER A 153 9.08 -20.37 13.38
N LEU A 154 10.19 -19.64 13.29
CA LEU A 154 10.96 -19.48 12.05
C LEU A 154 11.62 -20.79 11.58
N ASP A 155 11.22 -21.25 10.39
CA ASP A 155 11.92 -22.29 9.64
C ASP A 155 12.82 -21.66 8.56
N VAL A 156 14.15 -21.78 8.74
CA VAL A 156 15.15 -21.22 7.81
C VAL A 156 15.16 -21.95 6.47
N THR A 157 14.67 -23.20 6.42
CA THR A 157 14.70 -24.02 5.20
C THR A 157 13.53 -23.73 4.27
N ASN A 158 12.43 -23.22 4.80
CA ASN A 158 11.20 -22.97 4.05
C ASN A 158 10.52 -21.66 4.48
N PRO A 159 11.10 -20.48 4.17
CA PRO A 159 10.49 -19.20 4.48
C PRO A 159 9.18 -18.99 3.72
N ARG A 160 8.15 -18.57 4.45
CA ARG A 160 6.75 -18.56 4.00
C ARG A 160 6.24 -17.17 3.61
N ASP A 161 6.83 -16.14 4.19
CA ASP A 161 6.41 -14.75 4.02
C ASP A 161 7.59 -13.76 4.09
N PHE A 162 7.27 -12.49 3.85
CA PHE A 162 8.26 -11.41 3.88
C PHE A 162 9.01 -11.30 5.20
N VAL A 163 8.32 -11.48 6.33
CA VAL A 163 8.90 -11.38 7.68
C VAL A 163 9.98 -12.44 7.85
N GLU A 164 9.69 -13.70 7.51
CA GLU A 164 10.66 -14.79 7.64
C GLU A 164 11.87 -14.61 6.73
N TYR A 165 11.67 -14.21 5.47
CA TYR A 165 12.79 -13.86 4.58
C TYR A 165 13.68 -12.76 5.18
N TYR A 166 13.07 -11.75 5.80
CA TYR A 166 13.82 -10.66 6.42
C TYR A 166 14.56 -11.14 7.66
N LEU A 167 13.93 -11.93 8.53
CA LEU A 167 14.55 -12.49 9.74
C LEU A 167 15.74 -13.39 9.39
N ILE A 168 15.64 -14.20 8.33
CA ILE A 168 16.77 -15.00 7.83
C ILE A 168 17.90 -14.08 7.36
N LYS A 169 17.58 -13.02 6.60
CA LYS A 169 18.58 -12.07 6.11
C LYS A 169 19.26 -11.31 7.25
N GLN A 170 18.49 -10.94 8.27
CA GLN A 170 18.98 -10.33 9.50
C GLN A 170 19.96 -11.26 10.22
N LYS A 171 19.60 -12.53 10.43
CA LYS A 171 20.49 -13.54 11.03
C LYS A 171 21.81 -13.69 10.26
N GLN A 172 21.77 -13.67 8.93
CA GLN A 172 22.97 -13.73 8.09
C GLN A 172 23.84 -12.47 8.19
N ALA A 173 23.23 -11.31 8.45
CA ALA A 173 23.92 -10.02 8.55
C ALA A 173 24.42 -9.69 9.96
N ASN A 174 24.09 -10.49 10.98
CA ASN A 174 24.45 -10.24 12.39
C ASN A 174 25.97 -10.16 12.66
N HIS A 175 26.81 -10.68 11.74
CA HIS A 175 28.27 -10.58 11.84
C HIS A 175 28.85 -9.31 11.21
N ILE A 176 28.03 -8.46 10.60
CA ILE A 176 28.43 -7.22 9.94
C ILE A 176 28.13 -6.05 10.89
N GLU A 177 29.17 -5.38 11.38
CA GLU A 177 29.01 -4.09 12.06
C GLU A 177 28.29 -3.12 11.11
N GLN A 178 27.27 -2.41 11.63
CA GLN A 178 26.40 -1.48 10.86
C GLN A 178 25.35 -2.11 9.93
N SER A 179 24.93 -3.36 10.18
CA SER A 179 23.78 -3.94 9.47
C SER A 179 22.51 -3.06 9.57
N GLU A 180 21.90 -2.77 8.43
CA GLU A 180 20.62 -2.04 8.36
C GLU A 180 19.41 -2.93 8.71
N TYR A 181 19.62 -4.24 8.94
CA TYR A 181 18.58 -5.20 9.24
C TYR A 181 18.28 -5.24 10.74
N SER A 182 17.23 -4.54 11.16
CA SER A 182 16.73 -4.52 12.54
C SER A 182 15.23 -4.78 12.59
N HIS A 183 14.72 -5.24 13.73
CA HIS A 183 13.28 -5.42 13.96
C HIS A 183 12.50 -4.12 13.78
N GLU A 184 13.07 -2.98 14.21
CA GLU A 184 12.46 -1.68 13.98
C GLU A 184 12.37 -1.36 12.49
N ASN A 185 13.42 -1.66 11.72
CA ASN A 185 13.43 -1.41 10.29
C ASN A 185 12.50 -2.35 9.52
N LEU A 186 12.38 -3.61 9.94
CA LEU A 186 11.37 -4.55 9.45
C LEU A 186 9.95 -4.03 9.71
N ALA A 187 9.66 -3.60 10.94
CA ALA A 187 8.34 -3.06 11.30
C ALA A 187 7.99 -1.84 10.44
N CYS A 188 8.93 -0.89 10.25
CA CYS A 188 8.71 0.24 9.36
C CYS A 188 8.52 -0.18 7.90
N SER A 189 9.28 -1.18 7.42
CA SER A 189 9.14 -1.70 6.05
C SER A 189 7.78 -2.35 5.81
N ILE A 190 7.27 -3.13 6.78
CA ILE A 190 5.93 -3.74 6.69
C ILE A 190 4.84 -2.66 6.73
N MET A 191 4.98 -1.65 7.60
CA MET A 191 4.07 -0.52 7.65
C MET A 191 4.01 0.22 6.30
N ASP A 192 5.16 0.44 5.65
CA ASP A 192 5.23 1.04 4.32
C ASP A 192 4.53 0.17 3.26
N LEU A 193 4.76 -1.15 3.27
CA LEU A 193 4.11 -2.09 2.35
C LEU A 193 2.59 -2.09 2.52
N ILE A 194 2.10 -2.21 3.75
CA ILE A 194 0.65 -2.24 4.04
C ILE A 194 0.01 -0.90 3.69
N GLY A 195 0.62 0.21 4.11
CA GLY A 195 0.10 1.56 3.85
C GLY A 195 0.02 1.87 2.36
N ALA A 196 1.11 1.62 1.62
CA ALA A 196 1.15 1.86 0.18
C ALA A 196 0.21 0.93 -0.60
N GLY A 197 0.22 -0.36 -0.28
CA GLY A 197 -0.57 -1.38 -0.97
C GLY A 197 -2.08 -1.25 -0.72
N THR A 198 -2.48 -0.71 0.44
CA THR A 198 -3.90 -0.64 0.79
C THR A 198 -4.58 0.65 0.36
N GLU A 199 -4.04 1.80 0.72
CA GLU A 199 -4.79 3.05 0.58
C GLU A 199 -4.97 3.45 -0.89
N THR A 200 -3.91 3.30 -1.70
CA THR A 200 -3.93 3.67 -3.12
C THR A 200 -4.87 2.75 -3.92
N MET A 201 -4.83 1.45 -3.65
CA MET A 201 -5.70 0.46 -4.29
C MET A 201 -7.15 0.63 -3.87
N SER A 202 -7.42 0.81 -2.56
CA SER A 202 -8.78 1.02 -2.07
C SER A 202 -9.40 2.32 -2.60
N SER A 203 -8.62 3.41 -2.66
CA SER A 203 -9.02 4.65 -3.30
C SER A 203 -9.34 4.44 -4.78
N THR A 204 -8.46 3.76 -5.51
CA THR A 204 -8.66 3.47 -6.93
C THR A 204 -9.95 2.67 -7.16
N LEU A 205 -10.21 1.63 -6.35
CA LEU A 205 -11.45 0.85 -6.43
C LEU A 205 -12.69 1.68 -6.11
N ARG A 206 -12.64 2.54 -5.08
CA ARG A 206 -13.74 3.46 -4.74
C ARG A 206 -14.04 4.40 -5.91
N TYR A 207 -13.02 5.06 -6.46
CA TYR A 207 -13.18 5.94 -7.61
C TYR A 207 -13.67 5.19 -8.85
N ALA A 208 -13.21 3.95 -9.06
CA ALA A 208 -13.67 3.12 -10.16
C ALA A 208 -15.16 2.82 -10.08
N LEU A 209 -15.67 2.42 -8.91
CA LEU A 209 -17.10 2.20 -8.71
C LEU A 209 -17.92 3.48 -8.92
N LEU A 210 -17.44 4.62 -8.42
CA LEU A 210 -18.09 5.92 -8.62
C LEU A 210 -18.16 6.30 -10.10
N LEU A 211 -17.08 6.07 -10.86
CA LEU A 211 -17.05 6.32 -12.31
C LEU A 211 -18.01 5.40 -13.06
N LEU A 212 -18.04 4.10 -12.74
CA LEU A 212 -18.96 3.15 -13.37
C LEU A 212 -20.43 3.47 -13.07
N MET A 213 -20.74 3.98 -11.87
CA MET A 213 -22.09 4.48 -11.55
C MET A 213 -22.45 5.77 -12.30
N LYS A 214 -21.48 6.67 -12.50
CA LYS A 214 -21.68 7.92 -13.25
C LYS A 214 -21.82 7.69 -14.76
N TYR A 215 -21.13 6.70 -15.30
CA TYR A 215 -21.09 6.37 -16.74
C TYR A 215 -21.62 4.94 -17.00
N PRO A 216 -22.93 4.69 -16.83
CA PRO A 216 -23.51 3.34 -16.92
C PRO A 216 -23.45 2.71 -18.32
N HIS A 217 -23.18 3.52 -19.35
CA HIS A 217 -23.00 3.07 -20.73
C HIS A 217 -21.62 2.49 -20.98
N VAL A 218 -20.66 2.64 -20.05
CA VAL A 218 -19.34 2.00 -20.12
C VAL A 218 -19.46 0.60 -19.49
N PRO A 219 -19.29 -0.48 -20.28
CA PRO A 219 -19.38 -1.83 -19.73
C PRO A 219 -18.36 -2.08 -18.61
N GLY A 220 -18.76 -2.78 -17.54
CA GLY A 220 -17.87 -3.10 -16.41
C GLY A 220 -16.65 -3.98 -16.75
N LYS A 221 -16.50 -4.38 -18.01
CA LYS A 221 -15.33 -5.10 -18.54
C LYS A 221 -14.16 -4.17 -18.92
N TYR A 222 -14.40 -2.86 -19.00
CA TYR A 222 -13.35 -1.88 -19.30
C TYR A 222 -12.61 -1.49 -18.01
N THR A 223 -11.30 -1.66 -18.02
CA THR A 223 -10.38 -1.34 -16.93
C THR A 223 -10.53 0.14 -16.53
N VAL A 224 -10.86 0.41 -15.27
CA VAL A 224 -10.89 1.79 -14.76
C VAL A 224 -9.48 2.16 -14.30
N THR A 225 -8.85 3.09 -15.00
CA THR A 225 -7.53 3.63 -14.66
C THR A 225 -7.67 4.97 -13.93
N SER A 226 -6.99 5.13 -12.79
CA SER A 226 -6.90 6.40 -12.07
C SER A 226 -5.96 7.37 -12.79
N LEU A 227 -6.41 8.59 -13.07
CA LEU A 227 -5.72 9.62 -13.87
C LEU A 227 -5.30 10.81 -12.99
N THR A 228 -4.00 11.15 -12.90
CA THR A 228 -3.49 12.44 -12.40
C THR A 228 -2.19 12.90 -13.10
N SER A 229 -2.13 14.20 -13.40
CA SER A 229 -1.10 15.07 -14.03
C SER A 229 -0.47 14.66 -15.37
N VAL A 230 0.50 13.73 -15.43
CA VAL A 230 1.00 13.20 -16.73
C VAL A 230 -0.15 12.56 -17.51
N LEU A 231 -1.12 12.04 -16.76
CA LEU A 231 -2.35 11.44 -17.23
C LEU A 231 -3.36 12.47 -17.76
N HIS A 232 -3.03 13.77 -17.73
CA HIS A 232 -3.85 14.86 -18.28
C HIS A 232 -3.12 15.61 -19.42
N ASP A 233 -2.09 15.02 -20.05
CA ASP A 233 -1.44 15.62 -21.21
C ASP A 233 -2.46 15.71 -22.37
N SER A 234 -2.87 16.93 -22.71
CA SER A 234 -3.88 17.18 -23.75
C SER A 234 -3.42 16.85 -25.17
N LYS A 235 -2.11 16.62 -25.38
CA LYS A 235 -1.58 16.14 -26.66
C LYS A 235 -1.76 14.63 -26.82
N GLU A 236 -1.65 13.89 -25.73
CA GLU A 236 -1.81 12.43 -25.73
C GLU A 236 -3.27 12.01 -25.48
N PHE A 237 -3.96 12.69 -24.55
CA PHE A 237 -5.31 12.39 -24.12
C PHE A 237 -6.26 13.55 -24.46
N PRO A 238 -7.03 13.47 -25.55
CA PRO A 238 -8.02 14.49 -25.90
C PRO A 238 -9.09 14.61 -24.80
N ASN A 239 -9.43 15.84 -24.40
CA ASN A 239 -10.32 16.11 -23.25
C ASN A 239 -9.85 15.41 -21.96
N PRO A 240 -8.64 15.72 -21.46
CA PRO A 240 -8.01 14.96 -20.38
C PRO A 240 -8.78 14.97 -19.04
N GLU A 241 -9.65 15.95 -18.82
CA GLU A 241 -10.51 16.07 -17.63
C GLU A 241 -11.75 15.16 -17.69
N MET A 242 -12.04 14.58 -18.85
CA MET A 242 -13.19 13.71 -19.06
C MET A 242 -12.76 12.24 -18.97
N PHE A 243 -13.55 11.45 -18.24
CA PHE A 243 -13.37 10.00 -18.23
C PHE A 243 -13.79 9.43 -19.59
N ASP A 244 -12.81 8.97 -20.37
CA ASP A 244 -13.02 8.34 -21.67
C ASP A 244 -12.17 7.06 -21.78
N PRO A 245 -12.77 5.86 -21.73
CA PRO A 245 -12.05 4.61 -21.99
C PRO A 245 -11.34 4.58 -23.35
N GLY A 246 -11.79 5.39 -24.33
CA GLY A 246 -11.17 5.56 -25.64
C GLY A 246 -9.72 6.04 -25.58
N HIS A 247 -9.29 6.69 -24.48
CA HIS A 247 -7.88 7.07 -24.26
C HIS A 247 -6.92 5.88 -24.30
N PHE A 248 -7.41 4.66 -24.05
CA PHE A 248 -6.62 3.43 -24.02
C PHE A 248 -7.04 2.42 -25.08
N LEU A 249 -7.76 2.88 -26.12
CA LEU A 249 -8.22 2.03 -27.23
C LEU A 249 -7.68 2.54 -28.57
N ASP A 250 -7.29 1.61 -29.44
CA ASP A 250 -6.99 1.93 -30.84
C ASP A 250 -8.27 2.01 -31.69
N GLU A 251 -8.11 2.32 -32.98
CA GLU A 251 -9.22 2.43 -33.94
C GLU A 251 -10.05 1.13 -34.06
N ASN A 252 -9.45 -0.02 -33.76
CA ASN A 252 -10.08 -1.34 -33.77
C ASN A 252 -10.67 -1.74 -32.41
N ARG A 253 -10.65 -0.84 -31.42
CA ARG A 253 -11.06 -1.07 -30.02
C ARG A 253 -10.20 -2.10 -29.27
N ASN A 254 -8.97 -2.32 -29.72
CA ASN A 254 -7.98 -3.08 -28.95
C ASN A 254 -7.29 -2.16 -27.94
N PHE A 255 -6.76 -2.76 -26.87
CA PHE A 255 -5.99 -2.02 -25.87
C PHE A 255 -4.74 -1.38 -26.49
N LYS A 256 -4.60 -0.06 -26.31
CA LYS A 256 -3.43 0.72 -26.68
C LYS A 256 -2.71 1.17 -25.41
N LYS A 257 -1.44 0.77 -25.27
CA LYS A 257 -0.56 1.28 -24.21
C LYS A 257 -0.12 2.71 -24.57
N SER A 258 -0.04 3.57 -23.55
CA SER A 258 0.56 4.91 -23.66
C SER A 258 1.74 5.03 -22.70
N ASP A 259 2.86 5.59 -23.16
CA ASP A 259 4.02 5.87 -22.31
C ASP A 259 3.79 7.07 -21.38
N TYR A 260 2.75 7.87 -21.63
CA TYR A 260 2.27 8.91 -20.71
C TYR A 260 1.45 8.32 -19.56
N PHE A 261 1.08 7.04 -19.65
CA PHE A 261 0.43 6.34 -18.56
C PHE A 261 1.42 5.94 -17.46
N MET A 262 1.73 6.88 -16.56
CA MET A 262 2.69 6.70 -15.46
C MET A 262 2.09 6.87 -14.05
N PRO A 263 1.00 6.16 -13.68
CA PRO A 263 0.41 6.27 -12.34
C PRO A 263 1.32 5.76 -11.22
N PHE A 264 2.34 4.96 -11.56
CA PHE A 264 3.31 4.39 -10.62
C PHE A 264 4.68 5.08 -10.68
N SER A 265 4.74 6.31 -11.19
CA SER A 265 6.01 7.02 -11.43
C SER A 265 6.90 6.30 -12.45
N ALA A 266 8.14 6.77 -12.60
CA ALA A 266 9.18 6.14 -13.42
C ALA A 266 10.56 6.30 -12.76
N GLY A 267 11.48 5.39 -13.11
CA GLY A 267 12.87 5.43 -12.66
C GLY A 267 13.14 4.67 -11.36
N ASN A 268 14.13 5.13 -10.59
CA ASN A 268 14.67 4.36 -9.46
C ASN A 268 13.81 4.40 -8.18
N ARG A 269 12.72 5.18 -8.14
CA ARG A 269 11.86 5.36 -6.96
C ARG A 269 10.45 4.89 -7.26
#